data_AF-A0A329KGJ6-F1
#
_entry.id   AF-A0A329KGJ6-F1
#
_cell.length_a   1.000
_cell.length_b   1.000
_cell.length_c   1.000
_cell.angle_alpha   90.00
_cell.angle_beta   90.00
_cell.angle_gamma   90.00
#
_symmetry.space_group_name_H-M   'P 1'
#
loop_
_entity.id
_entity.type
_entity.pdbx_description
1 polymer ?
#
loop_
_entity_poly.entity_id
_entity_poly.type
_entity_poly.pdbx_seq_one_letter_code
_entity_poly.pdbx_strand_id
1 'polypeptide(L)'
;MTFAASHFGTYAVVYVTMEFNDLDGTPWARKAVEVLAAKGIVQGTAPRTYSPEAGITRAEYVTLLARTLGLFSGSSGTGTGGPRFTDVQPDDYFFAAVTALSEAGILQGYEDETFRPEERIKREELAALTERALQAAQKPLKSGDASLLDGYADSADIAAYARGSFTRLIAAGLLTGDQYGLRPAEGATRGEAAVLLHRVYSGGTE
;
A
#
# COMPACT_ATOMS: atom_id res chain seq x y z
N MET A 1 8.94 -22.98 -8.38
CA MET A 1 9.19 -22.41 -7.04
C MET A 1 10.31 -23.21 -6.40
N THR A 2 11.35 -22.55 -5.89
CA THR A 2 12.45 -23.17 -5.16
C THR A 2 12.35 -22.76 -3.69
N PHE A 3 12.34 -23.73 -2.79
CA PHE A 3 12.27 -23.53 -1.34
C PHE A 3 13.55 -24.05 -0.70
N ALA A 4 14.19 -23.23 0.13
CA ALA A 4 15.38 -23.59 0.89
C ALA A 4 15.04 -23.61 2.38
N ALA A 5 15.23 -24.76 3.02
CA ALA A 5 15.06 -24.93 4.46
C ALA A 5 16.42 -24.98 5.16
N SER A 6 16.53 -24.36 6.33
CA SER A 6 17.72 -24.41 7.18
C SER A 6 17.71 -25.56 8.19
N HIS A 7 16.62 -26.34 8.24
CA HIS A 7 16.48 -27.51 9.10
C HIS A 7 15.57 -28.57 8.45
N PHE A 8 15.62 -29.80 8.95
CA PHE A 8 14.72 -30.87 8.51
C PHE A 8 13.33 -30.70 9.16
N GLY A 9 12.28 -30.98 8.39
CA GLY A 9 10.89 -30.85 8.81
C GLY A 9 9.93 -31.33 7.71
N THR A 10 8.64 -31.44 8.05
CA THR A 10 7.60 -31.68 7.06
C THR A 10 7.15 -30.34 6.50
N TYR A 11 7.27 -30.16 5.19
CA TYR A 11 6.84 -28.97 4.47
C TYR A 11 5.79 -29.36 3.44
N ALA A 12 4.69 -28.61 3.38
CA ALA A 12 3.67 -28.77 2.35
C ALA A 12 3.71 -27.54 1.42
N VAL A 13 3.74 -27.79 0.12
CA VAL A 13 3.45 -26.74 -0.87
C VAL A 13 1.95 -26.69 -1.04
N VAL A 14 1.30 -25.70 -0.42
CA VAL A 14 -0.15 -25.49 -0.55
C VAL A 14 -0.37 -24.45 -1.64
N TYR A 15 -1.21 -24.80 -2.63
CA TYR A 15 -1.70 -23.83 -3.60
C TYR A 15 -2.99 -23.21 -3.07
N VAL A 16 -2.92 -21.94 -2.66
CA VAL A 16 -4.10 -21.19 -2.22
C VAL A 16 -4.61 -20.40 -3.43
N THR A 17 -5.72 -20.85 -4.01
CA THR A 17 -6.42 -20.11 -5.06
C THR A 17 -7.44 -19.20 -4.39
N MET A 18 -7.23 -17.90 -4.50
CA MET A 18 -8.22 -16.89 -4.12
C MET A 18 -8.90 -16.41 -5.39
N GLU A 19 -10.23 -16.48 -5.43
CA GLU A 19 -11.02 -16.02 -6.57
C GLU A 19 -12.05 -15.01 -6.11
N PHE A 20 -12.17 -13.91 -6.86
CA PHE A 20 -13.21 -12.90 -6.67
C PHE A 20 -13.94 -12.68 -8.00
N ASN A 21 -15.26 -12.76 -7.95
CA ASN A 21 -16.10 -12.70 -9.15
C ASN A 21 -16.14 -11.28 -9.75
N ASP A 22 -16.04 -10.26 -8.91
CA ASP A 22 -16.07 -8.86 -9.31
C ASP A 22 -14.78 -8.36 -9.97
N LEU A 23 -13.74 -9.19 -10.05
CA LEU A 23 -12.52 -8.90 -10.81
C LEU A 23 -12.67 -9.15 -12.32
N ASP A 24 -13.79 -9.74 -12.77
CA ASP A 24 -14.08 -9.92 -14.21
C ASP A 24 -14.20 -8.55 -14.91
N GLY A 25 -14.72 -7.53 -14.21
CA GLY A 25 -14.78 -6.15 -14.68
C GLY A 25 -13.46 -5.37 -14.55
N THR A 26 -12.49 -5.88 -13.78
CA THR A 26 -11.19 -5.23 -13.57
C THR A 26 -10.00 -6.20 -13.77
N PRO A 27 -9.79 -6.75 -14.98
CA PRO A 27 -8.71 -7.71 -15.23
C PRO A 27 -7.31 -7.17 -14.89
N TRP A 28 -7.12 -5.85 -15.00
CA TRP A 28 -5.87 -5.15 -14.66
C TRP A 28 -5.46 -5.29 -13.19
N ALA A 29 -6.42 -5.46 -12.27
CA ALA A 29 -6.16 -5.63 -10.84
C ALA A 29 -6.06 -7.10 -10.42
N ARG A 30 -6.59 -8.02 -11.24
CA ARG A 30 -6.87 -9.40 -10.85
C ARG A 30 -5.67 -10.09 -10.22
N LYS A 31 -4.57 -10.14 -10.96
CA LYS A 31 -3.36 -10.85 -10.51
C LYS A 31 -2.85 -10.29 -9.19
N ALA A 32 -2.81 -8.96 -9.07
CA ALA A 32 -2.35 -8.30 -7.85
C ALA A 32 -3.22 -8.69 -6.65
N VAL A 33 -4.55 -8.63 -6.81
CA VAL A 33 -5.50 -8.97 -5.75
C VAL A 33 -5.40 -10.44 -5.36
N GLU A 34 -5.42 -11.36 -6.32
CA GLU A 34 -5.39 -12.81 -6.05
C GLU A 34 -4.08 -13.22 -5.37
N VAL A 35 -2.93 -12.69 -5.82
CA VAL A 35 -1.63 -12.95 -5.20
C VAL A 35 -1.58 -12.40 -3.78
N LEU A 36 -1.95 -11.13 -3.58
CA LEU A 36 -1.91 -10.53 -2.25
C LEU A 36 -2.91 -11.20 -1.29
N ALA A 37 -4.05 -11.67 -1.79
CA ALA A 37 -5.05 -12.39 -0.99
C ALA A 37 -4.51 -13.77 -0.57
N ALA A 38 -3.87 -14.50 -1.49
CA ALA A 38 -3.22 -15.78 -1.19
C ALA A 38 -2.05 -15.62 -0.19
N LYS A 39 -1.46 -14.42 -0.11
CA LYS A 39 -0.44 -14.05 0.91
C LYS A 39 -1.04 -13.53 2.22
N GLY A 40 -2.36 -13.41 2.32
CA GLY A 40 -3.04 -12.87 3.51
C GLY A 40 -2.85 -11.36 3.71
N ILE A 41 -2.36 -10.64 2.70
CA ILE A 41 -2.12 -9.19 2.78
C ILE A 41 -3.46 -8.46 2.63
N VAL A 42 -4.20 -8.74 1.54
CA VAL A 42 -5.52 -8.17 1.28
C VAL A 42 -6.63 -9.17 1.62
N GLN A 43 -7.82 -8.65 1.92
CA GLN A 43 -9.03 -9.43 2.16
C GLN A 43 -10.18 -8.87 1.33
N GLY A 44 -11.10 -9.75 0.93
CA GLY A 44 -12.34 -9.35 0.27
C GLY A 44 -13.28 -8.60 1.22
N THR A 45 -14.21 -7.85 0.65
CA THR A 45 -15.28 -7.16 1.39
C THR A 45 -16.47 -8.07 1.66
N ALA A 46 -16.60 -9.15 0.91
CA ALA A 46 -17.59 -10.22 1.12
C ALA A 46 -17.06 -11.55 0.55
N PRO A 47 -17.73 -12.69 0.80
CA PRO A 47 -17.37 -13.96 0.15
C PRO A 47 -17.33 -13.81 -1.37
N ARG A 48 -16.16 -14.12 -1.98
CA ARG A 48 -15.89 -13.98 -3.43
C ARG A 48 -16.06 -12.56 -4.01
N THR A 49 -16.00 -11.51 -3.17
CA THR A 49 -16.07 -10.10 -3.60
C THR A 49 -14.90 -9.29 -3.02
N TYR A 50 -14.16 -8.57 -3.88
CA TYR A 50 -13.02 -7.75 -3.46
C TYR A 50 -13.33 -6.24 -3.37
N SER A 51 -14.26 -5.77 -4.20
CA SER A 51 -14.62 -4.37 -4.45
C SER A 51 -13.46 -3.54 -4.99
N PRO A 52 -12.90 -3.87 -6.18
CA PRO A 52 -11.71 -3.20 -6.72
C PRO A 52 -11.92 -1.71 -7.02
N GLU A 53 -13.13 -1.31 -7.40
CA GLU A 53 -13.45 0.10 -7.72
C GLU A 53 -13.87 0.93 -6.50
N ALA A 54 -14.07 0.31 -5.34
CA ALA A 54 -14.37 1.05 -4.13
C ALA A 54 -13.13 1.85 -3.71
N GLY A 55 -13.33 3.12 -3.36
CA GLY A 55 -12.25 3.94 -2.81
C GLY A 55 -11.75 3.37 -1.48
N ILE A 56 -10.43 3.40 -1.29
CA ILE A 56 -9.77 2.86 -0.11
C ILE A 56 -9.54 3.94 0.94
N THR A 57 -9.76 3.63 2.21
CA THR A 57 -9.49 4.58 3.30
C THR A 57 -8.00 4.65 3.63
N ARG A 58 -7.60 5.72 4.31
CA ARG A 58 -6.23 5.90 4.78
C ARG A 58 -5.82 4.80 5.76
N ALA A 59 -6.70 4.40 6.67
CA ALA A 59 -6.46 3.29 7.60
C ALA A 59 -6.31 1.95 6.88
N GLU A 60 -7.19 1.65 5.92
CA GLU A 60 -7.11 0.43 5.13
C GLU A 60 -5.77 0.38 4.39
N TYR A 61 -5.41 1.44 3.67
CA TYR A 61 -4.17 1.48 2.89
C TYR A 61 -2.92 1.29 3.75
N VAL A 62 -2.81 2.03 4.86
CA VAL A 62 -1.68 1.96 5.81
C VAL A 62 -1.55 0.55 6.41
N THR A 63 -2.67 -0.09 6.73
CA THR A 63 -2.70 -1.47 7.21
C THR A 63 -2.16 -2.43 6.17
N LEU A 64 -2.60 -2.31 4.91
CA LEU A 64 -2.13 -3.17 3.81
C LEU A 64 -0.65 -2.92 3.48
N LEU A 65 -0.18 -1.68 3.49
CA LEU A 65 1.21 -1.31 3.25
C LEU A 65 2.13 -1.93 4.30
N ALA A 66 1.78 -1.80 5.58
CA ALA A 66 2.57 -2.36 6.66
C ALA A 66 2.57 -3.91 6.65
N ARG A 67 1.49 -4.57 6.22
CA ARG A 67 1.47 -6.04 5.97
C ARG A 67 2.38 -6.41 4.82
N THR A 68 2.31 -5.66 3.72
CA THR A 68 3.10 -5.91 2.50
C THR A 68 4.59 -5.90 2.77
N LEU A 69 5.06 -5.00 3.64
CA LEU A 69 6.46 -4.86 4.02
C LEU A 69 6.87 -5.72 5.21
N GLY A 70 5.94 -6.51 5.80
CA GLY A 70 6.20 -7.31 6.99
C GLY A 70 6.55 -6.47 8.22
N LEU A 71 6.15 -5.19 8.25
CA LEU A 71 6.45 -4.26 9.35
C LEU A 71 5.60 -4.53 10.59
N PHE A 72 4.61 -5.42 10.50
CA PHE A 72 3.94 -6.01 11.65
C PHE A 72 3.44 -7.41 11.32
N SER A 73 3.58 -8.34 12.27
CA SER A 73 3.04 -9.71 12.18
C SER A 73 1.99 -9.91 13.27
N GLY A 74 0.80 -9.32 13.06
CA GLY A 74 -0.46 -9.76 13.70
C GLY A 74 -0.57 -9.76 15.23
N SER A 75 0.38 -9.18 15.98
CA SER A 75 0.29 -9.06 17.43
C SER A 75 0.02 -7.60 17.76
N SER A 76 -1.09 -7.33 18.44
CA SER A 76 -1.37 -6.11 19.19
C SER A 76 -0.22 -5.86 20.17
N GLY A 77 0.85 -5.24 19.69
CA GLY A 77 1.96 -4.82 20.53
C GLY A 77 1.42 -3.72 21.42
N THR A 78 1.26 -4.03 22.71
CA THR A 78 1.12 -3.06 23.79
C THR A 78 2.45 -2.32 23.99
N GLY A 79 2.98 -1.73 22.92
CA GLY A 79 4.06 -0.77 22.99
C GLY A 79 3.55 0.42 23.80
N THR A 80 4.31 0.85 24.79
CA THR A 80 3.96 1.97 25.68
C THR A 80 4.01 3.33 24.99
N GLY A 81 4.25 3.37 23.67
CA GLY A 81 4.17 4.55 22.81
C GLY A 81 3.11 4.35 21.73
N GLY A 82 1.83 4.56 22.06
CA GLY A 82 0.78 4.61 21.05
C GLY A 82 0.99 5.79 20.07
N PRO A 83 0.39 5.74 18.87
CA PRO A 83 0.43 6.85 17.95
C PRO A 83 -0.24 8.06 18.62
N ARG A 84 0.36 9.24 18.50
CA ARG A 84 -0.17 10.48 19.10
C ARG A 84 -1.34 11.06 18.31
N PHE A 85 -2.24 10.20 17.80
CA PHE A 85 -3.42 10.64 17.06
C PHE A 85 -4.65 10.50 17.95
N THR A 86 -5.43 11.57 18.03
CA THR A 86 -6.61 11.66 18.88
C THR A 86 -7.77 10.76 18.42
N ASP A 87 -7.76 10.38 17.15
CA ASP A 87 -8.77 9.57 16.45
C ASP A 87 -8.30 8.12 16.18
N VAL A 88 -7.32 7.63 16.93
CA VAL A 88 -6.82 6.24 16.84
C VAL A 88 -6.85 5.59 18.23
N GLN A 89 -7.71 4.59 18.39
CA GLN A 89 -7.97 3.89 19.65
C GLN A 89 -7.31 2.50 19.67
N PRO A 90 -6.90 1.99 20.85
CA PRO A 90 -6.24 0.68 20.97
C PRO A 90 -7.00 -0.51 20.36
N ASP A 91 -8.33 -0.45 20.34
CA ASP A 91 -9.19 -1.50 19.82
C ASP A 91 -9.43 -1.40 18.30
N ASP A 92 -8.93 -0.34 17.64
CA ASP A 92 -9.06 -0.19 16.20
C ASP A 92 -8.23 -1.25 15.46
N TYR A 93 -8.81 -1.85 14.42
CA TYR A 93 -8.12 -2.90 13.64
C TYR A 93 -6.80 -2.42 13.01
N PHE A 94 -6.67 -1.11 12.79
CA PHE A 94 -5.51 -0.45 12.22
C PHE A 94 -4.52 0.06 13.28
N PHE A 95 -4.85 0.00 14.58
CA PHE A 95 -4.04 0.57 15.65
C PHE A 95 -2.57 0.13 15.57
N ALA A 96 -2.33 -1.18 15.47
CA ALA A 96 -0.98 -1.73 15.41
C ALA A 96 -0.21 -1.26 14.17
N ALA A 97 -0.86 -1.17 13.01
CA ALA A 97 -0.23 -0.72 11.77
C ALA A 97 0.11 0.78 11.82
N VAL A 98 -0.82 1.60 12.31
CA VAL A 98 -0.62 3.05 12.49
C VAL A 98 0.50 3.31 13.50
N THR A 99 0.53 2.56 14.62
CA THR A 99 1.60 2.63 15.63
C THR A 99 2.95 2.35 14.99
N ALA A 100 3.10 1.19 14.33
CA ALA A 100 4.37 0.77 13.74
C ALA A 100 4.88 1.75 12.68
N LEU A 101 3.99 2.25 11.80
CA LEU A 101 4.39 3.21 10.77
C LEU A 101 4.66 4.61 11.32
N SER A 102 3.99 5.01 12.40
CA SER A 102 4.24 6.28 13.10
C SER A 102 5.58 6.26 13.84
N GLU A 103 5.87 5.20 14.60
CA GLU A 103 7.16 5.01 15.29
C GLU A 103 8.34 4.93 14.31
N ALA A 104 8.11 4.36 13.12
CA ALA A 104 9.09 4.33 12.04
C ALA A 104 9.25 5.67 11.30
N GLY A 105 8.48 6.72 11.66
CA GLY A 105 8.51 8.03 11.02
C GLY A 105 7.96 8.06 9.59
N ILE A 106 7.29 6.99 9.16
CA ILE A 106 6.70 6.84 7.82
C ILE A 106 5.39 7.62 7.75
N LEU A 107 4.61 7.50 8.82
CA LEU A 107 3.28 8.07 8.95
C LEU A 107 3.35 9.37 9.75
N GLN A 108 2.72 10.41 9.21
CA GLN A 108 2.51 11.68 9.89
C GLN A 108 1.00 11.98 9.88
N GLY A 109 0.50 12.48 11.01
CA GLY A 109 -0.86 12.99 11.12
C GLY A 109 -0.96 14.41 10.59
N TYR A 110 -2.13 15.00 10.79
CA TYR A 110 -2.40 16.39 10.45
C TYR A 110 -2.06 17.33 11.62
N GLU A 111 -2.08 18.63 11.36
CA GLU A 111 -1.75 19.67 12.36
C GLU A 111 -2.69 19.68 13.57
N ASP A 112 -3.89 19.11 13.42
CA ASP A 112 -4.93 18.95 14.45
C ASP A 112 -4.75 17.67 15.30
N GLU A 113 -3.59 17.02 15.22
CA GLU A 113 -3.28 15.77 15.93
C GLU A 113 -4.19 14.60 15.51
N THR A 114 -4.76 14.63 14.30
CA THR A 114 -5.58 13.52 13.75
C THR A 114 -4.81 12.67 12.73
N PHE A 115 -5.21 11.42 12.57
CA PHE A 115 -4.78 10.51 11.51
C PHE A 115 -5.76 10.50 10.32
N ARG A 116 -7.06 10.68 10.59
CA ARG A 116 -8.18 10.61 9.65
C ARG A 116 -8.33 9.23 9.00
N PRO A 117 -8.59 8.17 9.81
CA PRO A 117 -8.59 6.78 9.35
C PRO A 117 -9.61 6.50 8.25
N GLU A 118 -10.79 7.13 8.32
CA GLU A 118 -11.92 6.90 7.41
C GLU A 118 -11.90 7.77 6.15
N GLU A 119 -10.97 8.74 6.07
CA GLU A 119 -10.83 9.55 4.87
C GLU A 119 -10.27 8.72 3.71
N ARG A 120 -10.79 8.97 2.50
CA ARG A 120 -10.23 8.37 1.29
C ARG A 120 -8.83 8.88 1.06
N ILE A 121 -7.89 7.96 0.92
CA ILE A 121 -6.50 8.32 0.67
C ILE A 121 -6.34 8.86 -0.74
N LYS A 122 -5.68 10.01 -0.88
CA LYS A 122 -5.35 10.55 -2.21
C LYS A 122 -4.17 9.81 -2.83
N ARG A 123 -4.08 9.81 -4.16
CA ARG A 123 -2.98 9.16 -4.88
C ARG A 123 -1.61 9.73 -4.50
N GLU A 124 -1.53 11.03 -4.24
CA GLU A 124 -0.30 11.67 -3.78
C GLU A 124 0.14 11.28 -2.36
N GLU A 125 -0.81 11.06 -1.47
CA GLU A 125 -0.54 10.59 -0.10
C GLU A 125 -0.08 9.13 -0.13
N LEU A 126 -0.76 8.31 -0.93
CA LEU A 126 -0.43 6.92 -1.19
C LEU A 126 1.00 6.79 -1.75
N ALA A 127 1.38 7.65 -2.71
CA ALA A 127 2.73 7.70 -3.26
C ALA A 127 3.78 8.07 -2.18
N ALA A 128 3.53 9.13 -1.42
CA ALA A 128 4.45 9.58 -0.37
C ALA A 128 4.63 8.53 0.74
N LEU A 129 3.54 7.90 1.18
CA LEU A 129 3.58 6.85 2.21
C LEU A 129 4.32 5.60 1.70
N THR A 130 4.08 5.18 0.46
CA THR A 130 4.79 4.02 -0.13
C THR A 130 6.29 4.23 -0.11
N GLU A 131 6.75 5.39 -0.57
CA GLU A 131 8.17 5.66 -0.74
C GLU A 131 8.88 5.80 0.61
N ARG A 132 8.27 6.46 1.59
CA ARG A 132 8.79 6.49 2.97
C ARG A 132 8.84 5.10 3.59
N ALA A 133 7.82 4.27 3.37
CA ALA A 133 7.77 2.93 3.92
C ALA A 133 8.85 2.03 3.32
N LEU A 134 9.09 2.14 2.01
CA LEU A 134 10.21 1.48 1.34
C LEU A 134 11.57 1.92 1.88
N GLN A 135 11.74 3.22 2.12
CA GLN A 135 12.96 3.75 2.73
C GLN A 135 13.18 3.19 4.15
N ALA A 136 12.14 3.18 4.98
CA ALA A 136 12.20 2.64 6.34
C ALA A 136 12.44 1.11 6.36
N ALA A 137 11.92 0.38 5.38
CA ALA A 137 12.17 -1.05 5.18
C ALA A 137 13.54 -1.34 4.54
N GLN A 138 14.47 -0.37 4.53
CA GLN A 138 15.81 -0.46 3.93
C GLN A 138 15.80 -0.88 2.44
N LYS A 139 14.74 -0.51 1.72
CA LYS A 139 14.56 -0.71 0.27
C LYS A 139 14.41 0.64 -0.44
N PRO A 140 15.36 1.58 -0.28
CA PRO A 140 15.22 2.90 -0.87
C PRO A 140 15.13 2.82 -2.39
N LEU A 141 14.22 3.58 -2.97
CA LEU A 141 14.14 3.74 -4.42
C LEU A 141 15.30 4.61 -4.91
N LYS A 142 15.83 4.28 -6.09
CA LYS A 142 16.80 5.14 -6.77
C LYS A 142 16.15 6.48 -7.10
N SER A 143 16.96 7.55 -7.17
CA SER A 143 16.51 8.83 -7.71
C SER A 143 15.94 8.62 -9.12
N GLY A 144 14.81 9.26 -9.41
CA GLY A 144 14.24 9.32 -10.75
C GLY A 144 14.54 10.66 -11.42
N ASP A 145 14.47 10.68 -12.75
CA ASP A 145 14.54 11.91 -13.53
C ASP A 145 13.20 12.66 -13.42
N ALA A 146 13.25 13.96 -13.08
CA ALA A 146 12.06 14.79 -12.97
C ALA A 146 11.29 14.90 -14.31
N SER A 147 11.99 14.75 -15.44
CA SER A 147 11.40 14.76 -16.79
C SER A 147 10.38 13.63 -17.01
N LEU A 148 10.42 12.57 -16.17
CA LEU A 148 9.42 11.50 -16.20
C LEU A 148 8.00 12.01 -15.91
N LEU A 149 7.87 13.17 -15.27
CA LEU A 149 6.58 13.80 -15.01
C LEU A 149 6.05 14.60 -16.21
N ASP A 150 6.90 14.99 -17.15
CA ASP A 150 6.52 15.87 -18.28
C ASP A 150 5.54 15.19 -19.24
N GLY A 151 5.48 13.86 -19.22
CA GLY A 151 4.50 13.07 -19.98
C GLY A 151 3.07 13.11 -19.41
N TYR A 152 2.87 13.72 -18.24
CA TYR A 152 1.57 13.79 -17.57
C TYR A 152 1.08 15.24 -17.50
N ALA A 153 -0.06 15.50 -18.14
CA ALA A 153 -0.64 16.85 -18.24
C ALA A 153 -1.03 17.44 -16.87
N ASP A 154 -1.35 16.59 -15.90
CA ASP A 154 -1.73 16.92 -14.54
C ASP A 154 -0.56 16.86 -13.54
N SER A 155 0.68 16.74 -14.03
CA SER A 155 1.86 16.71 -13.16
C SER A 155 2.10 17.99 -12.37
N ALA A 156 1.48 19.10 -12.79
CA ALA A 156 1.48 20.37 -12.06
C ALA A 156 0.61 20.33 -10.79
N ASP A 157 -0.38 19.42 -10.72
CA ASP A 157 -1.31 19.30 -9.60
C ASP A 157 -0.75 18.45 -8.45
N ILE A 158 0.42 17.84 -8.64
CA ILE A 158 1.10 17.05 -7.61
C ILE A 158 1.57 17.98 -6.49
N ALA A 159 1.12 17.74 -5.25
CA ALA A 159 1.61 18.50 -4.12
C ALA A 159 3.14 18.40 -3.97
N ALA A 160 3.76 19.50 -3.54
CA ALA A 160 5.22 19.62 -3.50
C ALA A 160 5.89 18.50 -2.69
N TYR A 161 5.27 18.04 -1.60
CA TYR A 161 5.77 16.96 -0.76
C TYR A 161 5.77 15.58 -1.44
N ALA A 162 4.87 15.37 -2.42
CA ALA A 162 4.69 14.09 -3.10
C ALA A 162 5.45 14.01 -4.43
N ARG A 163 5.87 15.15 -4.99
CA ARG A 163 6.51 15.23 -6.32
C ARG A 163 7.72 14.29 -6.44
N GLY A 164 8.61 14.29 -5.45
CA GLY A 164 9.76 13.40 -5.42
C GLY A 164 9.37 11.92 -5.35
N SER A 165 8.33 11.58 -4.59
CA SER A 165 7.84 10.21 -4.45
C SER A 165 7.20 9.71 -5.75
N PHE A 166 6.42 10.53 -6.45
CA PHE A 166 5.92 10.20 -7.79
C PHE A 166 7.07 9.89 -8.76
N THR A 167 8.06 10.78 -8.85
CA THR A 167 9.22 10.59 -9.74
C THR A 167 9.95 9.27 -9.46
N ARG A 168 10.22 8.95 -8.18
CA ARG A 168 10.92 7.71 -7.80
C ARG A 168 10.07 6.46 -8.03
N LEU A 169 8.77 6.52 -7.73
CA LEU A 169 7.87 5.38 -7.93
C LEU A 169 7.62 5.09 -9.42
N ILE A 170 7.54 6.12 -10.26
CA ILE A 170 7.43 5.97 -11.72
C ILE A 170 8.74 5.41 -12.27
N ALA A 171 9.89 5.96 -11.87
CA ALA A 171 11.20 5.46 -12.29
C ALA A 171 11.43 3.98 -11.91
N ALA A 172 10.86 3.55 -10.77
CA ALA A 172 10.90 2.17 -10.31
C ALA A 172 9.82 1.26 -10.93
N GLY A 173 8.94 1.79 -11.79
CA GLY A 173 7.83 1.04 -12.38
C GLY A 173 6.75 0.61 -11.37
N LEU A 174 6.73 1.22 -10.18
CA LEU A 174 5.78 0.90 -9.11
C LEU A 174 4.47 1.66 -9.31
N LEU A 175 4.55 2.93 -9.70
CA LEU A 175 3.40 3.79 -9.97
C LEU A 175 3.35 4.15 -11.45
N THR A 176 2.15 4.12 -12.00
CA THR A 176 1.86 4.50 -13.39
C THR A 176 0.61 5.37 -13.40
N GLY A 177 0.54 6.36 -14.29
CA GLY A 177 -0.72 7.00 -14.61
C GLY A 177 -1.59 6.15 -15.52
N ASP A 178 -2.73 6.70 -15.91
CA ASP A 178 -3.64 6.14 -16.91
C ASP A 178 -3.94 7.17 -18.01
N GLN A 179 -4.96 6.90 -18.84
CA GLN A 179 -5.38 7.79 -19.92
C GLN A 179 -5.83 9.19 -19.48
N TYR A 180 -6.10 9.38 -18.19
CA TYR A 180 -6.49 10.66 -17.57
C TYR A 180 -5.36 11.32 -16.78
N GLY A 181 -4.17 10.70 -16.69
CA GLY A 181 -3.00 11.24 -16.01
C GLY A 181 -2.64 10.52 -14.71
N LEU A 182 -1.99 11.24 -13.80
CA LEU A 182 -1.56 10.73 -12.48
C LEU A 182 -2.65 10.84 -11.41
N ARG A 183 -3.57 11.79 -11.59
CA ARG A 183 -4.71 12.15 -10.74
C ARG A 183 -4.32 12.34 -9.28
N PRO A 184 -3.30 13.17 -8.97
CA PRO A 184 -2.64 13.17 -7.66
C PRO A 184 -3.59 13.49 -6.50
N ALA A 185 -4.52 14.43 -6.69
CA ALA A 185 -5.47 14.86 -5.67
C ALA A 185 -6.72 13.97 -5.56
N GLU A 186 -6.92 13.02 -6.47
CA GLU A 186 -8.07 12.11 -6.44
C GLU A 186 -7.86 10.97 -5.45
N GLY A 187 -8.97 10.45 -4.92
CA GLY A 187 -8.96 9.28 -4.04
C GLY A 187 -8.59 8.01 -4.80
N ALA A 188 -7.72 7.18 -4.23
CA ALA A 188 -7.36 5.90 -4.80
C ALA A 188 -8.44 4.82 -4.55
N THR A 189 -8.51 3.85 -5.45
CA THR A 189 -9.34 2.65 -5.31
C THR A 189 -8.58 1.50 -4.65
N ARG A 190 -9.32 0.52 -4.12
CA ARG A 190 -8.76 -0.72 -3.57
C ARG A 190 -7.96 -1.49 -4.61
N GLY A 191 -8.42 -1.53 -5.87
CA GLY A 191 -7.71 -2.17 -6.97
C GLY A 191 -6.37 -1.49 -7.29
N GLU A 192 -6.35 -0.15 -7.34
CA GLU A 192 -5.11 0.61 -7.57
C GLU A 192 -4.11 0.41 -6.43
N ALA A 193 -4.58 0.45 -5.18
CA ALA A 193 -3.77 0.14 -4.02
C ALA A 193 -3.19 -1.28 -4.08
N ALA A 194 -4.00 -2.29 -4.43
CA ALA A 194 -3.54 -3.66 -4.57
C ALA A 194 -2.46 -3.80 -5.65
N VAL A 195 -2.62 -3.15 -6.81
CA VAL A 195 -1.62 -3.18 -7.87
C VAL A 195 -0.30 -2.59 -7.42
N LEU A 196 -0.31 -1.43 -6.76
CA LEU A 196 0.91 -0.83 -6.23
C LEU A 196 1.57 -1.73 -5.19
N LEU A 197 0.81 -2.23 -4.22
CA LEU A 197 1.33 -3.09 -3.16
C LEU A 197 1.87 -4.42 -3.71
N HIS A 198 1.25 -4.97 -4.76
CA HIS A 198 1.75 -6.16 -5.43
C HIS A 198 3.10 -5.89 -6.11
N ARG A 199 3.25 -4.75 -6.80
CA ARG A 199 4.53 -4.34 -7.41
C ARG A 199 5.62 -4.13 -6.35
N VAL A 200 5.27 -3.55 -5.20
CA VAL A 200 6.16 -3.43 -4.03
C VAL A 200 6.57 -4.81 -3.53
N TYR A 201 5.61 -5.73 -3.36
CA TYR A 201 5.85 -7.09 -2.89
C TYR A 201 6.73 -7.91 -3.84
N SER A 202 6.53 -7.77 -5.15
CA SER A 202 7.26 -8.52 -6.17
C SER A 202 8.64 -7.94 -6.51
N GLY A 203 8.97 -6.74 -6.00
CA GLY A 203 10.27 -6.10 -6.23
C GLY A 203 10.40 -5.34 -7.55
N GLY A 204 9.28 -4.95 -8.17
CA GLY A 204 9.26 -4.20 -9.43
C GLY A 204 9.22 -5.08 -10.69
N THR A 205 8.27 -4.75 -11.58
CA THR A 205 7.95 -5.31 -12.92
C THR A 205 7.66 -6.81 -13.02
N GLU A 206 6.40 -7.11 -13.33
CA GLU A 206 6.06 -7.91 -14.53
C GLU A 206 5.59 -6.96 -15.64
#